data_AF-A0A2S3QJI6-F1
#
_entry.id   AF-A0A2S3QJI6-F1
#
_cell.length_a   1.000
_cell.length_b   1.000
_cell.length_c   1.000
_cell.angle_alpha   90.00
_cell.angle_beta   90.00
_cell.angle_gamma   90.00
#
_symmetry.space_group_name_H-M   'P 1'
#
loop_
_entity.id
_entity.type
_entity.pdbx_description
1 polymer ?
#
loop_
_entity_poly.entity_id
_entity_poly.type
_entity_poly.pdbx_seq_one_letter_code
_entity_poly.pdbx_strand_id
1 'polypeptide(L)'
;MKRNALTKRASRLSAVVLRLAIFIALGVGSYLSPHFWRVVFLLLFAAYTASTVRVADQAQAVEMIRRYRHRYANHLQIISGWLELEKVSRAERYLADHAMSSVQPGVFQGLPLRWVYKMMALEALAEASGAEIRWVQAHKSGGSYWMLWKLSAVLRSIIPYAQGVITVTFFRRGFHVETEGMKHLPQKHIRGVFWRHHDNRLDVMWGVRK
;
A
#
# COMPACT_ATOMS: atom_id res chain seq x y z
N MET A 1 -0.32 27.10 -22.62
CA MET A 1 -0.22 25.87 -21.79
C MET A 1 -1.16 24.70 -22.17
N LYS A 2 -2.25 24.86 -22.94
CA LYS A 2 -3.20 23.75 -23.27
C LYS A 2 -2.68 22.69 -24.26
N ARG A 3 -1.80 23.04 -25.22
CA ARG A 3 -1.27 22.09 -26.23
C ARG A 3 -0.44 20.94 -25.63
N ASN A 4 0.35 21.20 -24.58
CA ASN A 4 1.18 20.17 -23.92
C ASN A 4 0.37 19.14 -23.10
N ALA A 5 -0.84 19.50 -22.66
CA ALA A 5 -1.70 18.58 -21.93
C ALA A 5 -2.41 17.59 -22.88
N LEU A 6 -2.79 18.06 -24.08
CA LEU A 6 -3.42 17.24 -25.12
C LEU A 6 -2.43 16.25 -25.73
N THR A 7 -1.20 16.66 -26.04
CA THR A 7 -0.15 15.75 -26.55
C THR A 7 0.25 14.70 -25.52
N LYS A 8 0.34 15.06 -24.23
CA LYS A 8 0.56 14.10 -23.13
C LYS A 8 -0.62 13.13 -22.93
N ARG A 9 -1.86 13.54 -23.17
CA ARG A 9 -3.03 12.66 -23.10
C ARG A 9 -3.05 11.68 -24.27
N ALA A 10 -2.78 12.16 -25.48
CA ALA A 10 -2.71 11.34 -26.69
C ALA A 10 -1.58 10.30 -26.61
N SER A 11 -0.39 10.67 -26.11
CA SER A 11 0.72 9.71 -25.93
C SER A 11 0.48 8.68 -24.83
N ARG A 12 -0.29 9.02 -23.80
CA ARG A 12 -0.73 8.04 -22.78
C ARG A 12 -1.77 7.07 -23.33
N LEU A 13 -2.73 7.57 -24.12
CA LEU A 13 -3.74 6.73 -24.78
C LEU A 13 -3.09 5.75 -25.76
N SER A 14 -2.16 6.21 -26.60
CA SER A 14 -1.43 5.33 -27.52
C SER A 14 -0.59 4.28 -26.79
N ALA A 15 0.06 4.65 -25.68
CA ALA A 15 0.78 3.70 -24.84
C ALA A 15 -0.12 2.66 -24.18
N VAL A 16 -1.34 3.03 -23.75
CA VAL A 16 -2.32 2.08 -23.19
C VAL A 16 -2.83 1.12 -24.25
N VAL A 17 -3.17 1.61 -25.45
CA VAL A 17 -3.63 0.78 -26.56
C VAL A 17 -2.55 -0.21 -27.01
N LEU A 18 -1.29 0.25 -27.11
CA LEU A 18 -0.17 -0.62 -27.45
C LEU A 18 0.04 -1.72 -26.40
N ARG A 19 -0.07 -1.39 -25.10
CA ARG A 19 0.04 -2.37 -24.03
C ARG A 19 -1.08 -3.41 -24.06
N LEU A 20 -2.31 -2.97 -24.35
CA LEU A 20 -3.45 -3.85 -24.51
C LEU A 20 -3.27 -4.79 -25.70
N ALA A 21 -2.77 -4.27 -26.83
CA ALA A 21 -2.49 -5.06 -28.03
C ALA A 21 -1.41 -6.13 -27.77
N ILE A 22 -0.33 -5.78 -27.08
CA ILE A 22 0.72 -6.75 -26.68
C ILE A 22 0.14 -7.83 -25.75
N PHE A 23 -0.70 -7.44 -24.79
CA PHE A 23 -1.32 -8.37 -23.86
C PHE A 23 -2.25 -9.37 -24.57
N ILE A 24 -3.08 -8.88 -25.49
CA ILE A 24 -3.98 -9.69 -26.31
C ILE A 24 -3.16 -10.62 -27.22
N ALA A 25 -2.11 -10.10 -27.88
CA ALA A 25 -1.25 -10.89 -28.76
C ALA A 25 -0.55 -12.04 -28.02
N LEU A 26 -0.03 -11.78 -26.81
CA LEU A 26 0.59 -12.81 -25.97
C LEU A 26 -0.45 -13.84 -25.46
N GLY A 27 -1.66 -13.40 -25.12
CA GLY A 27 -2.76 -14.28 -24.72
C GLY A 27 -3.24 -15.19 -25.85
N VAL A 28 -3.52 -14.62 -27.02
CA VAL A 28 -3.93 -15.34 -28.23
C VAL A 28 -2.81 -16.28 -28.71
N GLY A 29 -1.56 -15.81 -28.70
CA GLY A 29 -0.38 -16.63 -29.00
C GLY A 29 -0.27 -17.82 -28.05
N SER A 30 -0.53 -17.65 -26.75
CA SER A 30 -0.54 -18.76 -25.80
C SER A 30 -1.67 -19.78 -26.02
N TYR A 31 -2.78 -19.38 -26.65
CA TYR A 31 -3.93 -20.25 -26.88
C TYR A 31 -3.77 -21.08 -28.16
N LEU A 32 -3.27 -20.46 -29.24
CA LEU A 32 -3.16 -21.06 -30.56
C LEU A 32 -1.84 -21.81 -30.82
N SER A 33 -0.86 -21.69 -29.91
CA SER A 33 0.49 -22.24 -30.13
C SER A 33 0.62 -23.73 -29.74
N PRO A 34 1.48 -24.49 -30.45
CA PRO A 34 1.94 -25.82 -30.02
C PRO A 34 2.65 -25.79 -28.66
N HIS A 35 2.76 -26.95 -28.00
CA HIS A 35 3.22 -27.08 -26.60
C HIS A 35 4.48 -26.28 -26.23
N PHE A 36 5.53 -26.31 -27.06
CA PHE A 36 6.77 -25.57 -26.79
C PHE A 36 6.57 -24.04 -26.84
N TRP A 37 5.95 -23.54 -27.92
CA TRP A 37 5.69 -22.11 -28.11
C TRP A 37 4.69 -21.56 -27.09
N ARG A 38 3.73 -22.38 -26.69
CA ARG A 38 2.77 -22.03 -25.62
C ARG A 38 3.46 -21.70 -24.31
N VAL A 39 4.48 -22.47 -23.91
CA VAL A 39 5.26 -22.21 -22.69
C VAL A 39 6.02 -20.88 -22.82
N VAL A 40 6.62 -20.62 -23.98
CA VAL A 40 7.32 -19.34 -24.25
C VAL A 40 6.37 -18.16 -24.17
N PHE A 41 5.19 -18.23 -24.79
CA PHE A 41 4.17 -17.18 -24.71
C PHE A 41 3.67 -16.95 -23.28
N LEU A 42 3.46 -18.01 -22.50
CA LEU A 42 3.06 -17.89 -21.09
C LEU A 42 4.15 -17.22 -20.23
N LEU A 43 5.43 -17.55 -20.46
CA LEU A 43 6.54 -16.91 -19.76
C LEU A 43 6.66 -15.43 -20.12
N LEU A 44 6.55 -15.08 -21.41
CA LEU A 44 6.54 -13.69 -21.86
C LEU A 44 5.34 -12.91 -21.32
N PHE A 45 4.17 -13.53 -21.28
CA PHE A 45 2.96 -12.96 -20.69
C PHE A 45 3.13 -12.69 -19.19
N ALA A 46 3.66 -13.67 -18.45
CA ALA A 46 3.94 -13.51 -17.03
C ALA A 46 4.98 -12.41 -16.78
N ALA A 47 6.07 -12.37 -17.56
CA ALA A 47 7.11 -11.35 -17.46
C ALA A 47 6.57 -9.94 -17.78
N TYR A 48 5.75 -9.81 -18.82
CA TYR A 48 5.12 -8.56 -19.23
C TYR A 48 4.11 -8.04 -18.19
N THR A 49 3.32 -8.95 -17.62
CA THR A 49 2.39 -8.61 -16.52
C THR A 49 3.17 -8.16 -15.28
N ALA A 50 4.25 -8.85 -14.93
CA ALA A 50 5.09 -8.47 -13.80
C ALA A 50 5.77 -7.10 -14.00
N SER A 51 6.21 -6.77 -15.22
CA SER A 51 6.84 -5.49 -15.52
C SER A 51 5.84 -4.33 -15.50
N THR A 52 4.65 -4.52 -16.05
CA THR A 52 3.58 -3.50 -16.05
C THR A 52 3.07 -3.20 -14.65
N VAL A 53 2.91 -4.22 -13.80
CA VAL A 53 2.56 -4.04 -12.38
C VAL A 53 3.66 -3.26 -11.64
N ARG A 54 4.94 -3.58 -11.88
CA ARG A 54 6.07 -2.84 -11.28
C ARG A 54 6.07 -1.35 -11.64
N VAL A 55 5.84 -1.01 -12.90
CA VAL A 55 5.83 0.40 -13.34
C VAL A 55 4.62 1.16 -12.76
N ALA A 56 3.46 0.52 -12.67
CA ALA A 56 2.27 1.12 -12.04
C ALA A 56 2.50 1.38 -10.54
N ASP A 57 3.11 0.42 -9.83
CA ASP A 57 3.46 0.55 -8.42
C ASP A 57 4.51 1.69 -8.21
N GLN A 58 5.49 1.84 -9.10
CA GLN A 58 6.47 2.93 -9.06
C GLN A 58 5.83 4.31 -9.27
N ALA A 59 4.92 4.45 -10.24
CA ALA A 59 4.25 5.72 -10.50
C ALA A 59 3.34 6.14 -9.33
N GLN A 60 2.62 5.18 -8.73
CA GLN A 60 1.82 5.42 -7.52
C GLN A 60 2.70 5.82 -6.33
N ALA A 61 3.86 5.20 -6.19
CA ALA A 61 4.79 5.53 -5.13
C ALA A 61 5.37 6.94 -5.25
N VAL A 62 5.75 7.38 -6.45
CA VAL A 62 6.22 8.75 -6.67
C VAL A 62 5.13 9.76 -6.31
N GLU A 63 3.88 9.49 -6.67
CA GLU A 63 2.75 10.34 -6.32
C GLU A 63 2.50 10.36 -4.81
N MET A 64 2.62 9.22 -4.12
CA MET A 64 2.52 9.14 -2.67
C MET A 64 3.67 9.88 -1.98
N ILE A 65 4.92 9.66 -2.38
CA ILE A 65 6.08 10.41 -1.86
C ILE A 65 5.88 11.91 -2.06
N ARG A 66 5.35 12.32 -3.21
CA ARG A 66 5.02 13.73 -3.48
C ARG A 66 3.97 14.26 -2.50
N ARG A 67 2.91 13.50 -2.20
CA ARG A 67 1.89 13.87 -1.20
C ARG A 67 2.46 13.93 0.21
N TYR A 68 3.27 12.95 0.63
CA TYR A 68 3.97 13.01 1.91
C TYR A 68 4.85 14.24 2.00
N ARG A 69 5.69 14.51 0.98
CA ARG A 69 6.53 15.71 0.93
C ARG A 69 5.70 16.99 1.01
N HIS A 70 4.56 17.05 0.33
CA HIS A 70 3.65 18.19 0.39
C HIS A 70 3.05 18.36 1.80
N ARG A 71 2.62 17.27 2.44
CA ARG A 71 2.12 17.32 3.83
C ARG A 71 3.21 17.78 4.79
N TYR A 72 4.41 17.23 4.70
CA TYR A 72 5.57 17.68 5.48
C TYR A 72 5.87 19.17 5.26
N ALA A 73 5.86 19.63 4.01
CA ALA A 73 6.05 21.05 3.70
C ALA A 73 4.96 21.92 4.34
N ASN A 74 3.70 21.49 4.30
CA ASN A 74 2.60 22.20 4.97
C ASN A 74 2.77 22.25 6.50
N HIS A 75 3.17 21.14 7.13
CA HIS A 75 3.42 21.15 8.57
C HIS A 75 4.57 22.07 8.94
N LEU A 76 5.67 22.05 8.17
CA LEU A 76 6.80 22.95 8.36
C LEU A 76 6.39 24.42 8.17
N GLN A 77 5.54 24.72 7.20
CA GLN A 77 5.04 26.09 6.96
C GLN A 77 4.16 26.58 8.10
N ILE A 78 3.31 25.72 8.68
CA ILE A 78 2.49 26.07 9.85
C ILE A 78 3.39 26.34 11.05
N ILE A 79 4.37 25.46 11.31
CA ILE A 79 5.33 25.62 12.41
C ILE A 79 6.13 26.92 12.23
N SER A 80 6.66 27.18 11.03
CA SER A 80 7.41 28.41 10.75
C SER A 80 6.56 29.65 10.97
N GLY A 81 5.29 29.64 10.53
CA GLY A 81 4.37 30.76 10.78
C GLY A 81 4.09 31.03 12.26
N TRP A 82 4.00 29.98 13.10
CA TRP A 82 3.86 30.18 14.55
C TRP A 82 5.15 30.70 15.20
N LEU A 83 6.31 30.25 14.73
CA LEU A 83 7.61 30.70 15.22
C LEU A 83 7.91 32.16 14.83
N GLU A 84 7.57 32.56 13.60
CA GLU A 84 7.68 33.95 13.13
C GLU A 84 6.80 34.92 13.93
N LEU A 85 5.66 34.44 14.44
CA LEU A 85 4.76 35.19 15.32
C LEU A 85 5.15 35.11 16.81
N GLU A 86 6.32 34.58 17.14
CA GLU A 86 6.83 34.34 18.50
C GLU A 86 5.91 33.47 19.39
N LYS A 87 4.97 32.72 18.78
CA LYS A 87 4.01 31.85 19.47
C LYS A 87 4.57 30.44 19.65
N VAL A 88 5.72 30.35 20.33
CA VAL A 88 6.48 29.10 20.52
C VAL A 88 5.63 27.98 21.16
N SER A 89 4.84 28.30 22.19
CA SER A 89 3.98 27.33 22.87
C SER A 89 2.85 26.73 22.01
N ARG A 90 2.50 27.38 20.88
CA ARG A 90 1.58 26.81 19.88
C ARG A 90 2.31 25.92 18.88
N ALA A 91 3.52 26.32 18.48
CA ALA A 91 4.38 25.49 17.62
C ALA A 91 4.74 24.17 18.32
N GLU A 92 5.08 24.22 19.61
CA GLU A 92 5.39 23.03 20.42
C GLU A 92 4.19 22.09 20.58
N ARG A 93 3.00 22.63 20.88
CA ARG A 93 1.76 21.83 20.92
C ARG A 93 1.45 21.17 19.58
N TYR A 94 1.55 21.93 18.50
CA TYR A 94 1.33 21.41 17.15
C TYR A 94 2.34 20.32 16.78
N LEU A 95 3.61 20.48 17.16
CA LEU A 95 4.65 19.45 17.04
C LEU A 95 4.30 18.21 17.87
N ALA A 96 3.90 18.36 19.13
CA ALA A 96 3.53 17.24 19.98
C ALA A 96 2.33 16.45 19.41
N ASP A 97 1.31 17.16 18.91
CA ASP A 97 0.07 16.56 18.40
C ASP A 97 0.25 15.91 17.02
N HIS A 98 1.17 16.41 16.19
CA HIS A 98 1.29 15.97 14.78
C HIS A 98 2.62 15.28 14.44
N ALA A 99 3.73 15.59 15.10
CA ALA A 99 5.01 14.91 14.85
C ALA A 99 5.00 13.46 15.37
N MET A 100 4.27 13.19 16.46
CA MET A 100 4.13 11.83 17.03
C MET A 100 3.17 10.94 16.22
N SER A 101 2.16 11.53 15.56
CA SER A 101 1.19 10.78 14.73
C SER A 101 1.65 10.61 13.28
N SER A 102 2.41 11.56 12.73
CA SER A 102 2.78 11.59 11.31
C SER A 102 4.09 10.85 10.97
N VAL A 103 4.90 10.53 11.98
CA VAL A 103 6.23 9.95 11.78
C VAL A 103 6.30 8.63 12.56
N GLN A 104 6.24 7.51 11.85
CA GLN A 104 6.72 6.22 12.37
C GLN A 104 8.18 6.02 11.89
N PRO A 105 9.17 6.66 12.53
CA PRO A 105 10.55 6.63 12.04
C PRO A 105 11.07 5.19 12.03
N GLY A 106 11.70 4.78 10.92
CA GLY A 106 12.36 3.48 10.79
C GLY A 106 11.45 2.28 10.43
N VAL A 107 10.13 2.44 10.33
CA VAL A 107 9.21 1.34 9.96
C VAL A 107 9.56 0.71 8.61
N PHE A 108 9.96 1.52 7.64
CA PHE A 108 10.26 1.05 6.29
C PHE A 108 11.74 0.69 6.07
N GLN A 109 12.59 0.86 7.08
CA GLN A 109 14.03 0.66 6.94
C GLN A 109 14.36 -0.82 6.74
N GLY A 110 15.15 -1.13 5.71
CA GLY A 110 15.54 -2.51 5.37
C GLY A 110 14.48 -3.33 4.63
N LEU A 111 13.29 -2.78 4.37
CA LEU A 111 12.26 -3.47 3.59
C LEU A 111 12.50 -3.32 2.07
N PRO A 112 12.18 -4.35 1.26
CA PRO A 112 12.20 -4.22 -0.19
C PRO A 112 11.27 -3.10 -0.64
N LEU A 113 11.67 -2.34 -1.66
CA LEU A 113 10.94 -1.16 -2.14
C LEU A 113 9.43 -1.41 -2.40
N ARG A 114 9.06 -2.59 -2.94
CA ARG A 114 7.64 -2.93 -3.17
C ARG A 114 6.82 -2.97 -1.87
N TRP A 115 7.44 -3.37 -0.75
CA TRP A 115 6.77 -3.45 0.55
C TRP A 115 6.42 -2.04 1.01
N VAL A 116 7.39 -1.14 0.94
CA VAL A 116 7.21 0.29 1.23
C VAL A 116 6.03 0.83 0.41
N TYR A 117 6.01 0.57 -0.90
CA TYR A 117 4.92 1.03 -1.77
C TYR A 117 3.56 0.47 -1.39
N LYS A 118 3.45 -0.84 -1.12
CA LYS A 118 2.18 -1.45 -0.76
C LYS A 118 1.71 -1.01 0.62
N MET A 119 2.61 -0.85 1.59
CA MET A 119 2.26 -0.36 2.92
C MET A 119 1.79 1.09 2.87
N MET A 120 2.49 1.98 2.17
CA MET A 120 2.03 3.36 1.97
C MET A 120 0.67 3.43 1.26
N ALA A 121 0.42 2.54 0.29
CA ALA A 121 -0.87 2.48 -0.37
C ALA A 121 -2.00 2.00 0.54
N LEU A 122 -1.69 1.14 1.52
CA LEU A 122 -2.66 0.70 2.53
C LEU A 122 -2.91 1.77 3.59
N GLU A 123 -1.88 2.51 4.00
CA GLU A 123 -2.04 3.69 4.87
C GLU A 123 -2.96 4.72 4.22
N ALA A 124 -2.72 5.08 2.96
CA ALA A 124 -3.56 6.04 2.25
C ALA A 124 -5.02 5.56 2.10
N LEU A 125 -5.24 4.25 1.97
CA LEU A 125 -6.58 3.67 1.92
C LEU A 125 -7.27 3.73 3.29
N ALA A 126 -6.54 3.46 4.36
CA ALA A 126 -7.05 3.59 5.72
C ALA A 126 -7.40 5.03 6.05
N GLU A 127 -6.50 5.98 5.75
CA GLU A 127 -6.70 7.42 5.94
C GLU A 127 -7.98 7.88 5.22
N ALA A 128 -8.17 7.47 3.96
CA ALA A 128 -9.38 7.79 3.18
C ALA A 128 -10.66 7.18 3.75
N SER A 129 -10.56 6.13 4.56
CA SER A 129 -11.69 5.45 5.22
C SER A 129 -11.90 5.92 6.67
N GLY A 130 -11.11 6.89 7.14
CA GLY A 130 -11.17 7.38 8.54
C GLY A 130 -10.52 6.45 9.55
N ALA A 131 -9.66 5.52 9.10
CA ALA A 131 -8.89 4.61 9.94
C ALA A 131 -7.39 4.95 9.90
N GLU A 132 -6.64 4.52 10.92
CA GLU A 132 -5.19 4.69 10.99
C GLU A 132 -4.51 3.32 11.03
N ILE A 133 -3.40 3.12 10.32
CA ILE A 133 -2.60 1.89 10.43
C ILE A 133 -1.35 2.16 11.26
N ARG A 134 -1.17 1.38 12.32
CA ARG A 134 0.04 1.37 13.14
C ARG A 134 0.90 0.17 12.80
N TRP A 135 2.09 0.39 12.25
CA TRP A 135 3.01 -0.69 11.89
C TRP A 135 3.97 -0.99 13.05
N VAL A 136 3.88 -2.19 13.59
CA VAL A 136 4.68 -2.63 14.73
C VAL A 136 5.70 -3.67 14.26
N GLN A 137 6.98 -3.41 14.54
CA GLN A 137 8.09 -4.33 14.24
C GLN A 137 8.26 -4.67 12.75
N ALA A 138 7.89 -3.77 11.83
CA ALA A 138 7.96 -4.00 10.38
C ALA A 138 9.33 -4.48 9.86
N HIS A 139 10.42 -4.01 10.47
CA HIS A 139 11.80 -4.46 10.20
C HIS A 139 12.02 -5.97 10.43
N LYS A 140 11.20 -6.63 11.27
CA LYS A 140 11.29 -8.08 11.51
C LYS A 140 10.68 -8.89 10.38
N SER A 141 9.95 -8.28 9.44
CA SER A 141 9.35 -9.03 8.35
C SER A 141 10.44 -9.63 7.44
N GLY A 142 10.30 -10.89 7.06
CA GLY A 142 11.23 -11.53 6.13
C GLY A 142 11.12 -11.02 4.68
N GLY A 143 10.36 -9.95 4.40
CA GLY A 143 10.22 -9.37 3.05
C GLY A 143 9.51 -10.27 2.03
N SER A 144 8.91 -11.39 2.45
CA SER A 144 8.27 -12.38 1.57
C SER A 144 7.14 -11.79 0.71
N TYR A 145 7.06 -12.20 -0.56
CA TYR A 145 5.97 -11.77 -1.45
C TYR A 145 4.61 -12.27 -0.97
N TRP A 146 4.57 -13.54 -0.56
CA TRP A 146 3.36 -14.17 -0.06
C TRP A 146 2.82 -13.46 1.17
N MET A 147 3.72 -13.04 2.06
CA MET A 147 3.36 -12.29 3.25
C MET A 147 2.76 -10.93 2.89
N LEU A 148 3.39 -10.18 1.98
CA LEU A 148 2.87 -8.90 1.51
C LEU A 148 1.50 -9.04 0.82
N TRP A 149 1.34 -10.08 0.01
CA TRP A 149 0.08 -10.36 -0.69
C TRP A 149 -1.04 -10.68 0.30
N LYS A 150 -0.78 -11.56 1.28
CA LYS A 150 -1.73 -11.91 2.34
C LYS A 150 -2.10 -10.69 3.18
N LEU A 151 -1.11 -9.91 3.60
CA LEU A 151 -1.33 -8.69 4.37
C LEU A 151 -2.20 -7.70 3.60
N SER A 152 -1.90 -7.45 2.33
CA SER A 152 -2.67 -6.51 1.50
C SER A 152 -4.11 -6.97 1.33
N ALA A 153 -4.34 -8.26 1.11
CA ALA A 153 -5.68 -8.82 1.02
C ALA A 153 -6.44 -8.69 2.36
N VAL A 154 -5.79 -8.99 3.49
CA VAL A 154 -6.37 -8.86 4.84
C VAL A 154 -6.76 -7.42 5.12
N LEU A 155 -5.82 -6.48 4.97
CA LEU A 155 -6.09 -5.07 5.26
C LEU A 155 -7.15 -4.47 4.34
N ARG A 156 -7.16 -4.81 3.05
CA ARG A 156 -8.25 -4.36 2.14
C ARG A 156 -9.64 -4.86 2.54
N SER A 157 -9.72 -5.99 3.23
CA SER A 157 -10.99 -6.52 3.75
C SER A 157 -11.41 -5.89 5.08
N ILE A 158 -10.45 -5.36 5.85
CA ILE A 158 -10.66 -4.79 7.18
C ILE A 158 -10.90 -3.28 7.12
N ILE A 159 -10.07 -2.56 6.37
CA ILE A 159 -10.04 -1.09 6.30
C ILE A 159 -11.43 -0.47 6.08
N PRO A 160 -12.30 -0.97 5.18
CA PRO A 160 -13.62 -0.36 4.96
C PRO A 160 -14.56 -0.39 6.16
N TYR A 161 -14.27 -1.21 7.17
CA TYR A 161 -15.13 -1.46 8.32
C TYR A 161 -14.49 -1.09 9.66
N ALA A 162 -13.18 -0.81 9.67
CA ALA A 162 -12.45 -0.46 10.88
C ALA A 162 -12.86 0.95 11.36
N GLN A 163 -13.19 1.08 12.63
CA GLN A 163 -13.46 2.37 13.27
C GLN A 163 -12.33 2.66 14.25
N GLY A 164 -11.27 3.30 13.77
CA GLY A 164 -10.11 3.69 14.59
C GLY A 164 -8.80 3.09 14.11
N VAL A 165 -7.98 2.60 15.05
CA VAL A 165 -6.60 2.17 14.78
C VAL A 165 -6.57 0.67 14.42
N ILE A 166 -5.89 0.37 13.31
CA ILE A 166 -5.55 -0.98 12.87
C ILE A 166 -4.08 -1.20 13.20
N THR A 167 -3.80 -2.03 14.20
CA THR A 167 -2.44 -2.37 14.61
C THR A 167 -1.96 -3.59 13.82
N VAL A 168 -0.80 -3.49 13.18
CA VAL A 168 -0.22 -4.59 12.40
C VAL A 168 1.16 -4.93 12.97
N THR A 169 1.24 -6.08 13.64
CA THR A 169 2.47 -6.61 14.24
C THR A 169 3.13 -7.61 13.30
N PHE A 170 4.38 -7.36 12.96
CA PHE A 170 5.17 -8.18 12.05
C PHE A 170 6.08 -9.18 12.79
N PHE A 171 6.11 -10.40 12.26
CA PHE A 171 7.02 -11.47 12.66
C PHE A 171 7.86 -11.92 11.45
N ARG A 172 8.91 -12.71 11.69
CA ARG A 172 9.83 -13.19 10.64
C ARG A 172 9.13 -13.86 9.45
N ARG A 173 8.06 -14.61 9.71
CA ARG A 173 7.32 -15.39 8.69
C ARG A 173 5.83 -15.10 8.65
N GLY A 174 5.35 -14.11 9.41
CA GLY A 174 3.94 -13.93 9.65
C GLY A 174 3.59 -12.54 10.18
N PHE A 175 2.31 -12.27 10.30
CA PHE A 175 1.80 -11.02 10.86
C PHE A 175 0.56 -11.29 11.70
N HIS A 176 0.27 -10.34 12.58
CA HIS A 176 -0.96 -10.27 13.36
C HIS A 176 -1.55 -8.87 13.18
N VAL A 177 -2.82 -8.81 12.80
CA VAL A 177 -3.60 -7.57 12.70
C VAL A 177 -4.62 -7.56 13.82
N GLU A 178 -4.67 -6.45 14.55
CA GLU A 178 -5.64 -6.16 15.60
C GLU A 178 -6.40 -4.90 15.22
N THR A 179 -7.72 -4.93 15.34
CA THR A 179 -8.54 -3.73 15.16
C THR A 179 -9.76 -3.78 16.07
N GLU A 180 -10.10 -2.64 16.64
CA GLU A 180 -11.29 -2.47 17.49
C GLU A 180 -12.44 -1.84 16.68
N GLY A 181 -13.65 -1.91 17.19
CA GLY A 181 -14.82 -1.29 16.57
C GLY A 181 -15.43 -2.06 15.40
N MET A 182 -15.00 -3.30 15.16
CA MET A 182 -15.54 -4.12 14.08
C MET A 182 -16.72 -4.96 14.55
N LYS A 183 -17.92 -4.62 14.06
CA LYS A 183 -19.17 -5.33 14.39
C LYS A 183 -19.34 -6.65 13.67
N HIS A 184 -18.73 -6.82 12.49
CA HIS A 184 -18.89 -8.00 11.64
C HIS A 184 -17.55 -8.44 11.05
N LEU A 185 -17.38 -9.75 10.89
CA LEU A 185 -16.27 -10.31 10.13
C LEU A 185 -16.41 -9.94 8.64
N PRO A 186 -15.29 -9.70 7.92
CA PRO A 186 -15.34 -9.54 6.48
C PRO A 186 -15.91 -10.81 5.84
N GLN A 187 -16.87 -10.67 4.92
CA GLN A 187 -17.52 -11.81 4.26
C GLN A 187 -16.54 -12.72 3.50
N LYS A 188 -15.38 -12.19 3.08
CA LYS A 188 -14.37 -12.92 2.31
C LYS A 188 -13.17 -13.31 3.17
N HIS A 189 -13.20 -14.54 3.67
CA HIS A 189 -12.07 -15.11 4.41
C HIS A 189 -10.93 -15.49 3.47
N ILE A 190 -9.71 -15.11 3.83
CA ILE A 190 -8.50 -15.43 3.07
C ILE A 190 -7.95 -16.77 3.55
N ARG A 191 -7.83 -17.74 2.64
CA ARG A 191 -7.34 -19.09 2.96
C ARG A 191 -6.02 -19.06 3.74
N GLY A 192 -5.93 -19.82 4.83
CA GLY A 192 -4.73 -19.94 5.66
C GLY A 192 -4.46 -18.74 6.58
N VAL A 193 -5.36 -17.75 6.61
CA VAL A 193 -5.38 -16.68 7.61
C VAL A 193 -6.37 -17.09 8.69
N PHE A 194 -5.95 -17.00 9.95
CA PHE A 194 -6.79 -17.25 11.11
C PHE A 194 -7.51 -15.96 11.49
N TRP A 195 -8.83 -16.02 11.65
CA TRP A 195 -9.68 -14.89 12.00
C TRP A 195 -10.35 -15.21 13.33
N ARG A 196 -10.32 -14.27 14.25
CA ARG A 196 -10.92 -14.40 15.57
C ARG A 196 -11.57 -13.07 15.94
N HIS A 197 -12.85 -13.10 16.21
CA HIS A 197 -13.63 -11.94 16.62
C HIS A 197 -14.07 -12.15 18.06
N HIS A 198 -13.80 -11.19 18.94
CA HIS A 198 -14.19 -11.18 20.35
C HIS A 198 -14.50 -9.76 20.78
N ASP A 199 -15.63 -9.54 21.45
CA ASP A 199 -15.96 -8.28 22.13
C ASP A 199 -15.61 -7.01 21.34
N ASN A 200 -16.12 -6.92 20.10
CA ASN A 200 -15.92 -5.77 19.19
C ASN A 200 -14.47 -5.55 18.72
N ARG A 201 -13.60 -6.54 18.94
CA ARG A 201 -12.22 -6.60 18.44
C ARG A 201 -12.07 -7.73 17.44
N LEU A 202 -11.32 -7.47 16.38
CA LEU A 202 -10.88 -8.46 15.41
C LEU A 202 -9.38 -8.72 15.53
N ASP A 203 -9.03 -9.97 15.72
CA ASP A 203 -7.68 -10.51 15.64
C ASP A 203 -7.52 -11.37 14.39
N VAL A 204 -6.52 -11.05 13.58
CA VAL A 204 -6.23 -11.77 12.34
C VAL A 204 -4.77 -12.16 12.30
N MET A 205 -4.49 -13.46 12.14
CA MET A 205 -3.12 -13.97 12.19
C MET A 205 -2.79 -14.79 10.94
N TRP A 206 -1.57 -14.63 10.44
CA TRP A 206 -1.06 -15.45 9.33
C TRP A 206 0.42 -15.77 9.55
N GLY A 207 0.81 -17.04 9.36
CA GLY A 207 2.22 -17.45 9.46
C GLY A 207 2.83 -17.40 10.86
N VAL A 208 2.00 -17.24 11.90
CA VAL A 208 2.38 -17.29 13.31
C VAL A 208 1.92 -18.65 13.85
N ARG A 209 2.85 -19.46 14.39
CA ARG A 209 2.47 -20.66 15.15
C ARG A 209 1.95 -20.20 16.51
N LYS A 210 0.80 -20.72 16.94
CA LYS A 210 0.36 -20.61 18.33
C LYS A 210 1.37 -21.30 19.25
#